data_AF-A0A081AT55-F1
#
_entry.id   AF-A0A081AT55-F1
#
_cell.length_a   1.000
_cell.length_b   1.000
_cell.length_c   1.000
_cell.angle_alpha   90.00
_cell.angle_beta   90.00
_cell.angle_gamma   90.00
#
_symmetry.space_group_name_H-M   'P 1'
#
loop_
_entity.id
_entity.type
_entity.pdbx_description
1 polymer ?
#
loop_
_entity_poly.entity_id
_entity_poly.type
_entity_poly.pdbx_seq_one_letter_code
_entity_poly.pdbx_strand_id
1 'polypeptide(L)'
;MARSTCQICLDVVEKPQSLSNICGKSCNAKICQQCMGRHVEVTLQQFYPGVLPRIRCPICLVPVHASCWEDCVPTEIKLSLTTKYAELCRQACVVTPPCCHKTDYTHLTVFDPERTPSSPVMLLPSQLEKFKVMCKQFCRHKLEPRAVLDYAFETFGEEKAAILLNELTLSRIQDPERRATLLLSLMYFRPNTKTNCCDHDFCFNCKRRGHHESCGEDFDEKNDLVRCRTCRALLLKVEGCDAVNCVCGFNMNWSQERNLRRDRKKRIVPVDIFDIPRTNDWLAFKPRLSVVMVKLRRKWLQHRALAMRPLVHPVFVVYVWRFRLRKVLATQLNIAWIARRAKFVDQTIDKVRDILRPAVASCAWRRRFSKALVHMERDMYWKAYQRWHSEEVDAQAEEVNSLLCIGAFDDDE
;
A
#
# COMPACT_ATOMS: atom_id res chain seq x y z
N MET A 1 -56.04 4.75 -19.14
CA MET A 1 -54.70 4.68 -18.51
C MET A 1 -53.74 4.06 -19.51
N ALA A 2 -52.63 4.72 -19.84
CA ALA A 2 -51.65 4.17 -20.78
C ALA A 2 -50.93 2.99 -20.12
N ARG A 3 -51.01 1.82 -20.75
CA ARG A 3 -50.38 0.56 -20.31
C ARG A 3 -49.25 0.22 -21.26
N SER A 4 -48.13 -0.27 -20.74
CA SER A 4 -46.99 -0.72 -21.53
C SER A 4 -46.64 -2.15 -21.15
N THR A 5 -46.27 -2.97 -22.12
CA THR A 5 -45.82 -4.34 -21.87
C THR A 5 -44.32 -4.34 -21.55
N CYS A 6 -43.92 -5.04 -20.48
CA CYS A 6 -42.52 -5.25 -20.15
C CYS A 6 -41.85 -6.17 -21.18
N GLN A 7 -40.67 -5.81 -21.69
CA GLN A 7 -39.91 -6.64 -22.63
C GLN A 7 -39.22 -7.87 -22.00
N ILE A 8 -39.17 -7.96 -20.67
CA ILE A 8 -38.51 -9.06 -19.95
C ILE A 8 -39.54 -10.08 -19.44
N CYS A 9 -40.47 -9.68 -18.58
CA CYS A 9 -41.48 -10.59 -18.04
C CYS A 9 -42.73 -10.72 -18.93
N LEU A 10 -42.87 -9.89 -19.96
CA LEU A 10 -44.03 -9.85 -20.87
C LEU A 10 -45.36 -9.43 -20.20
N ASP A 11 -45.32 -9.01 -18.93
CA ASP A 11 -46.51 -8.53 -18.22
C ASP A 11 -46.91 -7.12 -18.65
N VAL A 12 -48.20 -6.81 -18.45
CA VAL A 12 -48.76 -5.47 -18.64
C VAL A 12 -48.49 -4.64 -17.40
N VAL A 13 -47.77 -3.53 -17.58
CA VAL A 13 -47.28 -2.68 -16.50
C VAL A 13 -47.94 -1.31 -16.60
N GLU A 14 -48.26 -0.74 -15.44
CA GLU A 14 -48.72 0.64 -15.37
C GLU A 14 -47.57 1.61 -15.66
N LYS A 15 -47.89 2.75 -16.28
CA LYS A 15 -46.90 3.77 -16.65
C LYS A 15 -45.89 4.17 -15.54
N PRO A 16 -46.26 4.35 -14.24
CA PRO A 16 -45.28 4.71 -13.20
C PRO A 16 -44.26 3.60 -12.88
N GLN A 17 -44.60 2.34 -13.14
CA GLN A 17 -43.70 1.20 -12.92
C GLN A 17 -42.93 0.81 -14.19
N SER A 18 -43.31 1.39 -15.34
CA SER A 18 -42.68 1.18 -16.63
C SER A 18 -41.50 2.12 -16.81
N LEU A 19 -40.31 1.55 -16.87
CA LEU A 19 -39.06 2.25 -17.15
C LEU A 19 -38.83 2.36 -18.64
N SER A 20 -38.30 3.50 -19.07
CA SER A 20 -37.83 3.72 -20.44
C SER A 20 -36.51 4.50 -20.42
N ASN A 21 -35.79 4.50 -21.55
CA ASN A 21 -34.58 5.29 -21.73
C ASN A 21 -33.42 4.99 -20.75
N ILE A 22 -33.29 3.74 -20.28
CA ILE A 22 -32.38 3.34 -19.20
C ILE A 22 -30.92 3.75 -19.44
N CYS A 23 -30.38 3.48 -20.65
CA CYS A 23 -29.00 3.83 -20.99
C CYS A 23 -28.88 5.16 -21.78
N GLY A 24 -29.97 5.91 -21.92
CA GLY A 24 -29.99 7.20 -22.62
C GLY A 24 -31.25 7.44 -23.46
N LYS A 25 -31.37 8.63 -24.04
CA LYS A 25 -32.55 9.10 -24.78
C LYS A 25 -32.93 8.26 -26.01
N SER A 26 -31.98 7.53 -26.59
CA SER A 26 -32.19 6.62 -27.73
C SER A 26 -32.41 5.16 -27.33
N CYS A 27 -32.54 4.88 -26.03
CA CYS A 27 -32.69 3.53 -25.53
C CYS A 27 -34.14 3.05 -25.67
N ASN A 28 -34.34 1.98 -26.46
CA ASN A 28 -35.64 1.40 -26.71
C ASN A 28 -36.15 0.46 -25.60
N ALA A 29 -35.47 0.43 -24.46
CA ALA A 29 -35.85 -0.44 -23.35
C ALA A 29 -37.19 0.01 -22.76
N LYS A 30 -38.09 -0.95 -22.57
CA LYS A 30 -39.38 -0.82 -21.89
C LYS A 30 -39.53 -1.99 -20.93
N ILE A 31 -39.16 -1.77 -19.66
CA ILE A 31 -39.15 -2.85 -18.65
C ILE A 31 -39.80 -2.36 -17.36
N CYS A 32 -40.25 -3.27 -16.48
CA CYS A 32 -40.72 -2.88 -15.16
C CYS A 32 -39.56 -2.73 -14.17
N GLN A 33 -39.77 -1.95 -13.11
CA GLN A 33 -38.82 -1.82 -12.01
C GLN A 33 -38.41 -3.16 -11.41
N GLN A 34 -39.35 -4.11 -11.27
CA GLN A 34 -39.05 -5.44 -10.72
C GLN A 34 -38.03 -6.21 -11.58
N CYS A 35 -38.21 -6.20 -12.90
CA CYS A 35 -37.26 -6.84 -13.83
C CYS A 35 -35.89 -6.15 -13.80
N MET A 36 -35.85 -4.81 -13.68
CA MET A 36 -34.59 -4.09 -13.54
C MET A 36 -33.87 -4.46 -12.23
N GLY A 37 -34.60 -4.50 -11.12
CA GLY A 37 -34.11 -4.93 -9.82
C GLY A 37 -33.50 -6.34 -9.87
N ARG A 38 -34.23 -7.29 -10.44
CA ARG A 38 -33.77 -8.67 -10.59
C ARG A 38 -32.56 -8.79 -11.51
N HIS A 39 -32.53 -8.04 -12.61
CA HIS A 39 -31.41 -7.99 -13.53
C HIS A 39 -30.13 -7.51 -12.83
N VAL A 40 -30.20 -6.41 -12.06
CA VAL A 40 -29.07 -5.91 -11.27
C VAL A 40 -28.66 -6.95 -10.22
N GLU A 41 -29.60 -7.52 -9.49
CA GLU A 41 -29.33 -8.52 -8.47
C GLU A 41 -28.55 -9.74 -9.02
N VAL A 42 -29.04 -10.33 -10.12
CA VAL A 42 -28.41 -11.47 -10.78
C VAL A 42 -27.04 -11.08 -11.33
N THR A 43 -26.93 -9.90 -11.95
CA THR A 43 -25.66 -9.36 -12.42
C THR A 43 -24.65 -9.32 -11.28
N LEU A 44 -25.02 -8.79 -10.11
CA LEU A 44 -24.14 -8.69 -8.93
C LEU A 44 -23.90 -10.05 -8.22
N GLN A 45 -24.70 -11.09 -8.46
CA GLN A 45 -24.48 -12.43 -7.90
C GLN A 45 -23.44 -13.24 -8.70
N GLN A 46 -23.32 -12.99 -9.99
CA GLN A 46 -22.45 -13.77 -10.89
C GLN A 46 -20.99 -13.28 -10.96
N PHE A 47 -20.59 -12.33 -10.10
CA PHE A 47 -19.23 -11.78 -10.14
C PHE A 47 -18.21 -12.60 -9.35
N TYR A 48 -17.05 -12.79 -9.97
CA TYR A 48 -15.85 -13.27 -9.31
C TYR A 48 -15.20 -12.13 -8.52
N PRO A 49 -14.73 -12.37 -7.27
CA PRO A 49 -13.93 -11.41 -6.54
C PRO A 49 -12.73 -10.94 -7.38
N GLY A 50 -12.50 -9.63 -7.43
CA GLY A 50 -11.43 -9.03 -8.24
C GLY A 50 -11.88 -8.45 -9.59
N VAL A 51 -13.11 -8.70 -10.03
CA VAL A 51 -13.65 -8.17 -11.29
C VAL A 51 -14.64 -7.04 -11.00
N LEU A 52 -14.51 -5.93 -11.73
CA LEU A 52 -15.43 -4.80 -11.59
C LEU A 52 -16.84 -5.15 -12.09
N PRO A 53 -17.89 -4.88 -11.29
CA PRO A 53 -19.26 -5.16 -11.66
C PRO A 53 -19.76 -4.17 -12.71
N ARG A 54 -19.79 -4.56 -13.99
CA ARG A 54 -20.32 -3.69 -15.06
C ARG A 54 -21.79 -3.96 -15.32
N ILE A 55 -22.67 -3.10 -14.79
CA ILE A 55 -24.11 -3.15 -15.02
C ILE A 55 -24.40 -2.63 -16.43
N ARG A 56 -25.18 -3.41 -17.19
CA ARG A 56 -25.57 -3.10 -18.57
C ARG A 56 -27.08 -2.97 -18.65
N CYS A 57 -27.56 -2.20 -19.62
CA CYS A 57 -28.96 -2.20 -19.99
C CYS A 57 -29.39 -3.63 -20.39
N PRO A 58 -30.49 -4.17 -19.86
CA PRO A 58 -30.91 -5.54 -20.17
C PRO A 58 -31.35 -5.72 -21.63
N ILE A 59 -31.67 -4.63 -22.33
CA ILE A 59 -32.10 -4.66 -23.74
C ILE A 59 -30.96 -4.26 -24.68
N CYS A 60 -30.34 -3.10 -24.45
CA CYS A 60 -29.29 -2.58 -25.34
C CYS A 60 -27.90 -3.15 -25.06
N LEU A 61 -27.69 -3.79 -23.89
CA LEU A 61 -26.39 -4.28 -23.40
C LEU A 61 -25.29 -3.22 -23.28
N VAL A 62 -25.64 -1.94 -23.42
CA VAL A 62 -24.75 -0.79 -23.18
C VAL A 62 -24.52 -0.62 -21.69
N PRO A 63 -23.28 -0.36 -21.23
CA PRO A 63 -22.99 -0.04 -19.83
C PRO A 63 -23.79 1.15 -19.33
N VAL A 64 -24.25 1.07 -18.08
CA VAL A 64 -25.12 2.08 -17.46
C VAL A 64 -24.42 2.62 -16.22
N HIS A 65 -24.40 3.94 -16.08
CA HIS A 65 -23.87 4.61 -14.88
C HIS A 65 -24.73 4.29 -13.66
N ALA A 66 -24.10 4.23 -12.48
CA ALA A 66 -24.76 3.94 -11.20
C ALA A 66 -26.09 4.68 -11.00
N SER A 67 -26.05 6.01 -11.10
CA SER A 67 -27.23 6.87 -10.91
C SER A 67 -28.41 6.53 -11.84
N CYS A 68 -28.17 6.00 -13.04
CA CYS A 68 -29.25 5.67 -13.97
C CYS A 68 -30.01 4.41 -13.54
N TRP A 69 -29.34 3.39 -13.02
CA TRP A 69 -30.03 2.17 -12.59
C TRP A 69 -30.51 2.24 -11.14
N GLU A 70 -29.84 3.01 -10.27
CA GLU A 70 -30.21 3.19 -8.87
C GLU A 70 -31.63 3.74 -8.69
N ASP A 71 -32.07 4.62 -9.58
CA ASP A 71 -33.43 5.19 -9.56
C ASP A 71 -34.45 4.32 -10.31
N CYS A 72 -33.98 3.29 -11.01
CA CYS A 72 -34.79 2.36 -11.77
C CYS A 72 -35.09 1.04 -11.02
N VAL A 73 -34.45 0.79 -9.87
CA VAL A 73 -34.71 -0.41 -9.06
C VAL A 73 -35.76 -0.15 -7.98
N PRO A 74 -36.49 -1.18 -7.49
CA PRO A 74 -37.42 -1.03 -6.39
C PRO A 74 -36.73 -0.51 -5.12
N THR A 75 -37.39 0.41 -4.41
CA THR A 75 -36.85 1.09 -3.23
C THR A 75 -36.43 0.11 -2.13
N GLU A 76 -37.14 -1.00 -1.98
CA GLU A 76 -36.93 -2.00 -0.92
C GLU A 76 -35.57 -2.70 -1.06
N ILE A 77 -35.11 -2.92 -2.30
CA ILE A 77 -33.85 -3.62 -2.58
C ILE A 77 -32.71 -2.68 -2.96
N LYS A 78 -33.01 -1.41 -3.26
CA LYS A 78 -32.04 -0.39 -3.70
C LYS A 78 -30.81 -0.33 -2.80
N LEU A 79 -31.01 -0.16 -1.49
CA LEU A 79 -29.89 -0.05 -0.52
C LEU A 79 -29.02 -1.31 -0.50
N SER A 80 -29.62 -2.50 -0.60
CA SER A 80 -28.88 -3.76 -0.61
C SER A 80 -28.02 -3.88 -1.87
N LEU A 81 -28.59 -3.53 -3.03
CA LEU A 81 -27.91 -3.58 -4.32
C LEU A 81 -26.78 -2.56 -4.42
N THR A 82 -26.99 -1.31 -4.02
CA THR A 82 -25.94 -0.27 -4.02
C THR A 82 -24.80 -0.61 -3.08
N THR A 83 -25.11 -1.08 -1.87
CA THR A 83 -24.09 -1.54 -0.91
C THR A 83 -23.26 -2.68 -1.50
N LYS A 84 -23.91 -3.69 -2.10
CA LYS A 84 -23.22 -4.82 -2.72
C LYS A 84 -22.37 -4.39 -3.92
N TYR A 85 -22.88 -3.49 -4.76
CA TYR A 85 -22.18 -2.93 -5.91
C TYR A 85 -20.90 -2.19 -5.48
N ALA A 86 -21.01 -1.30 -4.48
CA ALA A 86 -19.87 -0.57 -3.94
C ALA A 86 -18.82 -1.51 -3.32
N GLU A 87 -19.27 -2.54 -2.59
CA GLU A 87 -18.38 -3.53 -1.99
C GLU A 87 -17.62 -4.34 -3.05
N LEU A 88 -18.29 -4.77 -4.12
CA LEU A 88 -17.62 -5.47 -5.24
C LEU A 88 -16.60 -4.57 -5.94
N CYS A 89 -16.91 -3.27 -6.14
CA CYS A 89 -15.95 -2.31 -6.68
C CYS A 89 -14.75 -2.12 -5.75
N ARG A 90 -14.97 -2.07 -4.44
CA ARG A 90 -13.91 -1.99 -3.42
C ARG A 90 -13.02 -3.23 -3.47
N GLN A 91 -13.62 -4.43 -3.49
CA GLN A 91 -12.92 -5.71 -3.56
C GLN A 91 -12.05 -5.85 -4.82
N ALA A 92 -12.50 -5.32 -5.97
CA ALA A 92 -11.70 -5.29 -7.19
C ALA A 92 -10.40 -4.45 -7.06
N CYS A 93 -10.38 -3.50 -6.12
CA CYS A 93 -9.24 -2.64 -5.82
C CYS A 93 -8.48 -3.06 -4.56
N VAL A 94 -8.81 -4.22 -3.96
CA VAL A 94 -8.07 -4.74 -2.81
C VAL A 94 -6.74 -5.30 -3.27
N VAL A 95 -5.70 -4.97 -2.52
CA VAL A 95 -4.34 -5.48 -2.68
C VAL A 95 -3.85 -5.87 -1.31
N THR A 96 -3.11 -6.96 -1.17
CA THR A 96 -2.44 -7.22 0.12
C THR A 96 -1.07 -6.54 0.13
N PRO A 97 -0.91 -5.42 0.87
CA PRO A 97 0.34 -4.67 0.86
C PRO A 97 1.44 -5.47 1.57
N PRO A 98 2.67 -5.45 1.05
CA PRO A 98 3.76 -6.25 1.61
C PRO A 98 4.23 -5.73 2.98
N CYS A 99 3.84 -4.53 3.43
CA CYS A 99 4.24 -3.98 4.72
C CYS A 99 3.33 -4.42 5.88
N CYS A 100 2.01 -4.32 5.70
CA CYS A 100 1.04 -4.38 6.78
C CYS A 100 0.18 -5.66 6.75
N HIS A 101 0.29 -6.46 5.67
CA HIS A 101 -0.45 -7.72 5.47
C HIS A 101 -1.98 -7.61 5.68
N LYS A 102 -2.53 -6.39 5.63
CA LYS A 102 -3.96 -6.12 5.75
C LYS A 102 -4.67 -6.66 4.52
N THR A 103 -5.58 -7.61 4.72
CA THR A 103 -6.28 -8.32 3.63
C THR A 103 -7.45 -7.53 3.05
N ASP A 104 -7.88 -6.46 3.74
CA ASP A 104 -8.95 -5.54 3.36
C ASP A 104 -8.43 -4.20 2.81
N TYR A 105 -7.11 -4.08 2.65
CA TYR A 105 -6.45 -2.87 2.18
C TYR A 105 -6.84 -2.55 0.72
N THR A 106 -7.29 -1.32 0.47
CA THR A 106 -7.68 -0.85 -0.85
C THR A 106 -7.11 0.54 -1.12
N HIS A 107 -6.74 0.79 -2.37
CA HIS A 107 -6.42 2.13 -2.86
C HIS A 107 -7.65 2.91 -3.32
N LEU A 108 -8.83 2.30 -3.33
CA LEU A 108 -10.04 2.96 -3.78
C LEU A 108 -10.37 4.13 -2.84
N THR A 109 -10.27 5.34 -3.38
CA THR A 109 -10.61 6.55 -2.63
C THR A 109 -12.11 6.58 -2.34
N VAL A 110 -12.45 7.07 -1.15
CA VAL A 110 -13.83 7.37 -0.79
C VAL A 110 -14.34 8.53 -1.65
N PHE A 111 -15.63 8.52 -1.97
CA PHE A 111 -16.26 9.65 -2.63
C PHE A 111 -16.27 10.85 -1.68
N ASP A 112 -15.63 11.93 -2.10
CA ASP A 112 -15.52 13.17 -1.35
C ASP A 112 -15.38 14.33 -2.35
N PRO A 113 -16.49 15.01 -2.69
CA PRO A 113 -16.48 16.10 -3.64
C PRO A 113 -15.77 17.35 -3.11
N GLU A 114 -15.81 17.55 -1.79
CA GLU A 114 -15.27 18.71 -1.07
C GLU A 114 -13.77 18.57 -0.77
N ARG A 115 -13.15 17.45 -1.16
CA ARG A 115 -11.74 17.20 -0.95
C ARG A 115 -10.88 18.30 -1.56
N THR A 116 -10.05 18.91 -0.73
CA THR A 116 -9.02 19.86 -1.13
C THR A 116 -7.69 19.16 -1.35
N PRO A 117 -6.87 19.62 -2.31
CA PRO A 117 -5.57 19.03 -2.56
C PRO A 117 -4.58 19.43 -1.46
N SER A 118 -3.67 18.53 -1.12
CA SER A 118 -2.62 18.74 -0.12
C SER A 118 -1.63 19.83 -0.53
N SER A 119 -1.54 20.14 -1.82
CA SER A 119 -0.70 21.18 -2.38
C SER A 119 -1.46 21.97 -3.45
N PRO A 120 -1.33 23.31 -3.48
CA PRO A 120 -2.02 24.13 -4.46
C PRO A 120 -1.49 23.82 -5.87
N VAL A 121 -2.40 23.45 -6.78
CA VAL A 121 -2.06 23.15 -8.18
C VAL A 121 -2.61 24.25 -9.06
N MET A 122 -1.71 25.05 -9.65
CA MET A 122 -2.09 26.03 -10.68
C MET A 122 -2.16 25.35 -12.05
N LEU A 123 -3.37 25.31 -12.61
CA LEU A 123 -3.69 24.77 -13.92
C LEU A 123 -4.29 25.86 -14.81
N LEU A 124 -4.04 25.80 -16.11
CA LEU A 124 -4.63 26.73 -17.06
C LEU A 124 -6.15 26.45 -17.18
N PRO A 125 -7.04 27.45 -17.01
CA PRO A 125 -8.48 27.22 -17.00
C PRO A 125 -9.01 26.51 -18.25
N SER A 126 -8.51 26.87 -19.45
CA SER A 126 -8.94 26.27 -20.71
C SER A 126 -8.60 24.77 -20.81
N GLN A 127 -7.40 24.38 -20.36
CA GLN A 127 -6.97 22.99 -20.32
C GLN A 127 -7.76 22.18 -19.29
N LEU A 128 -8.10 22.81 -18.16
CA LEU A 128 -8.90 22.22 -17.10
C LEU A 128 -10.35 21.99 -17.56
N GLU A 129 -10.97 22.93 -18.27
CA GLU A 129 -12.32 22.74 -18.82
C GLU A 129 -12.37 21.57 -19.81
N LYS A 130 -11.38 21.46 -20.70
CA LYS A 130 -11.27 20.31 -21.59
C LYS A 130 -11.09 18.99 -20.81
N PHE A 131 -10.28 18.99 -19.74
CA PHE A 131 -10.14 17.84 -18.86
C PHE A 131 -11.47 17.45 -18.19
N LYS A 132 -12.23 18.43 -17.66
CA LYS A 132 -13.55 18.20 -17.07
C LYS A 132 -14.51 17.56 -18.07
N VAL A 133 -14.53 18.03 -19.31
CA VAL A 133 -15.35 17.43 -20.38
C VAL A 133 -14.96 15.97 -20.63
N MET A 134 -13.66 15.67 -20.72
CA MET A 134 -13.17 14.30 -20.88
C MET A 134 -13.56 13.40 -19.70
N CYS A 135 -13.43 13.89 -18.46
CA CYS A 135 -13.89 13.17 -17.27
C CYS A 135 -15.40 12.90 -17.30
N LYS A 136 -16.22 13.87 -17.70
CA LYS A 136 -17.67 13.68 -17.88
C LYS A 136 -17.97 12.60 -18.93
N GLN A 137 -17.25 12.59 -20.06
CA GLN A 137 -17.39 11.57 -21.11
C GLN A 137 -16.94 10.18 -20.62
N PHE A 138 -15.85 10.12 -19.84
CA PHE A 138 -15.38 8.91 -19.20
C PHE A 138 -16.42 8.35 -18.23
N CYS A 139 -16.99 9.16 -17.33
CA CYS A 139 -18.04 8.70 -16.41
C CYS A 139 -19.28 8.17 -17.16
N ARG A 140 -19.58 8.72 -18.34
CA ARG A 140 -20.68 8.29 -19.22
C ARG A 140 -20.34 7.07 -20.10
N HIS A 141 -19.24 6.37 -19.86
CA HIS A 141 -18.78 5.22 -20.66
C HIS A 141 -18.54 5.54 -22.15
N LYS A 142 -18.32 6.81 -22.50
CA LYS A 142 -18.04 7.24 -23.89
C LYS A 142 -16.56 7.34 -24.21
N LEU A 143 -15.72 7.35 -23.17
CA LEU A 143 -14.28 7.52 -23.28
C LEU A 143 -13.58 6.47 -22.42
N GLU A 144 -12.51 5.90 -22.96
CA GLU A 144 -11.64 4.96 -22.25
C GLU A 144 -10.81 5.70 -21.19
N PRO A 145 -10.50 5.05 -20.04
CA PRO A 145 -9.71 5.67 -18.98
C PRO A 145 -8.34 6.14 -19.47
N ARG A 146 -7.76 5.40 -20.42
CA ARG A 146 -6.41 5.69 -20.92
C ARG A 146 -6.32 7.05 -21.60
N ALA A 147 -7.32 7.44 -22.37
CA ALA A 147 -7.36 8.75 -23.01
C ALA A 147 -7.42 9.91 -22.00
N VAL A 148 -8.09 9.71 -20.85
CA VAL A 148 -8.12 10.71 -19.76
C VAL A 148 -6.74 10.82 -19.11
N LEU A 149 -6.08 9.69 -18.88
CA LEU A 149 -4.75 9.65 -18.28
C LEU A 149 -3.70 10.27 -19.20
N ASP A 150 -3.65 9.87 -20.47
CA ASP A 150 -2.70 10.40 -21.44
C ASP A 150 -2.83 11.92 -21.55
N TYR A 151 -4.06 12.44 -21.69
CA TYR A 151 -4.29 13.89 -21.72
C TYR A 151 -3.80 14.58 -20.44
N ALA A 152 -4.09 14.02 -19.26
CA ALA A 152 -3.68 14.60 -17.99
C ALA A 152 -2.14 14.69 -17.86
N PHE A 153 -1.44 13.58 -18.13
CA PHE A 153 0.02 13.51 -18.01
C PHE A 153 0.74 14.31 -19.10
N GLU A 154 0.24 14.31 -20.34
CA GLU A 154 0.81 15.09 -21.45
C GLU A 154 0.61 16.60 -21.28
N THR A 155 -0.55 17.03 -20.76
CA THR A 155 -0.90 18.45 -20.67
C THR A 155 -0.36 19.11 -19.40
N PHE A 156 -0.44 18.43 -18.27
CA PHE A 156 -0.13 19.02 -16.95
C PHE A 156 1.24 18.62 -16.40
N GLY A 157 1.86 17.57 -16.96
CA GLY A 157 3.11 17.00 -16.45
C GLY A 157 2.90 16.07 -15.26
N GLU A 158 3.95 15.33 -14.91
CA GLU A 158 3.90 14.18 -14.00
C GLU A 158 3.35 14.52 -12.60
N GLU A 159 3.92 15.53 -11.93
CA GLU A 159 3.57 15.89 -10.55
C GLU A 159 2.15 16.45 -10.46
N LYS A 160 1.80 17.39 -11.34
CA LYS A 160 0.48 18.03 -11.33
C LYS A 160 -0.62 17.06 -11.72
N ALA A 161 -0.38 16.19 -12.71
CA ALA A 161 -1.33 15.16 -13.10
C ALA A 161 -1.54 14.13 -11.98
N ALA A 162 -0.48 13.74 -11.26
CA ALA A 162 -0.59 12.83 -10.13
C ALA A 162 -1.48 13.41 -9.02
N ILE A 163 -1.31 14.68 -8.65
CA ILE A 163 -2.15 15.35 -7.64
C ILE A 163 -3.59 15.48 -8.16
N LEU A 164 -3.77 15.98 -9.39
CA LEU A 164 -5.08 16.17 -10.02
C LEU A 164 -5.88 14.86 -10.09
N LEU A 165 -5.24 13.74 -10.43
CA LEU A 165 -5.90 12.45 -10.55
C LEU A 165 -6.14 11.80 -9.17
N ASN A 166 -5.11 11.67 -8.33
CA ASN A 166 -5.20 10.92 -7.07
C ASN A 166 -5.99 11.64 -5.98
N GLU A 167 -5.85 12.97 -5.88
CA GLU A 167 -6.43 13.75 -4.78
C GLU A 167 -7.76 14.39 -5.14
N LEU A 168 -7.98 14.76 -6.41
CA LEU A 168 -9.17 15.49 -6.84
C LEU A 168 -10.11 14.65 -7.70
N THR A 169 -9.62 14.10 -8.81
CA THR A 169 -10.49 13.46 -9.80
C THR A 169 -11.12 12.18 -9.24
N LEU A 170 -10.31 11.30 -8.63
CA LEU A 170 -10.82 10.03 -8.10
C LEU A 170 -11.87 10.25 -6.99
N SER A 171 -11.68 11.17 -6.05
CA SER A 171 -12.66 11.40 -4.98
C SER A 171 -13.96 12.03 -5.49
N ARG A 172 -13.93 12.74 -6.62
CA ARG A 172 -15.10 13.42 -7.21
C ARG A 172 -15.92 12.54 -8.15
N ILE A 173 -15.44 11.35 -8.53
CA ILE A 173 -16.23 10.42 -9.35
C ILE A 173 -17.22 9.70 -8.44
N GLN A 174 -18.51 9.94 -8.65
CA GLN A 174 -19.59 9.35 -7.84
C GLN A 174 -19.69 7.84 -8.02
N ASP A 175 -19.73 7.35 -9.26
CA ASP A 175 -19.88 5.92 -9.57
C ASP A 175 -18.63 5.13 -9.14
N PRO A 176 -18.75 4.19 -8.19
CA PRO A 176 -17.62 3.41 -7.69
C PRO A 176 -16.97 2.53 -8.78
N GLU A 177 -17.68 2.07 -9.81
CA GLU A 177 -17.08 1.29 -10.91
C GLU A 177 -16.20 2.17 -11.79
N ARG A 178 -16.66 3.39 -12.10
CA ARG A 178 -15.86 4.36 -12.87
C ARG A 178 -14.64 4.81 -12.09
N ARG A 179 -14.82 5.09 -10.79
CA ARG A 179 -13.74 5.47 -9.88
C ARG A 179 -12.69 4.37 -9.79
N ALA A 180 -13.11 3.12 -9.61
CA ALA A 180 -12.23 1.97 -9.57
C ALA A 180 -11.55 1.70 -10.93
N THR A 181 -12.27 1.83 -12.05
CA THR A 181 -11.70 1.69 -13.40
C THR A 181 -10.58 2.70 -13.65
N LEU A 182 -10.79 3.97 -13.29
CA LEU A 182 -9.77 5.01 -13.46
C LEU A 182 -8.57 4.75 -12.56
N LEU A 183 -8.81 4.38 -11.29
CA LEU A 183 -7.74 4.04 -10.34
C LEU A 183 -6.89 2.86 -10.84
N LEU A 184 -7.52 1.76 -11.24
CA LEU A 184 -6.79 0.60 -11.74
C LEU A 184 -5.98 0.97 -12.98
N SER A 185 -6.56 1.72 -13.91
CA SER A 185 -5.86 2.18 -15.11
C SER A 185 -4.67 3.09 -14.78
N LEU A 186 -4.83 3.99 -13.81
CA LEU A 186 -3.76 4.85 -13.31
C LEU A 186 -2.64 4.02 -12.69
N MET A 187 -2.99 3.05 -11.85
CA MET A 187 -2.02 2.19 -11.18
C MET A 187 -1.32 1.22 -12.15
N TYR A 188 -1.97 0.81 -13.24
CA TYR A 188 -1.28 0.06 -14.30
C TYR A 188 -0.33 0.95 -15.12
N PHE A 189 -0.72 2.20 -15.38
CA PHE A 189 0.11 3.14 -16.12
C PHE A 189 1.31 3.64 -15.31
N ARG A 190 1.10 3.94 -14.03
CA ARG A 190 2.10 4.41 -13.07
C ARG A 190 2.08 3.48 -11.85
N PRO A 191 2.74 2.32 -11.94
CA PRO A 191 2.62 1.27 -10.92
C PRO A 191 3.43 1.53 -9.66
N ASN A 192 4.46 2.37 -9.71
CA ASN A 192 5.23 2.72 -8.54
C ASN A 192 4.42 3.69 -7.68
N THR A 193 3.91 3.20 -6.54
CA THR A 193 3.07 3.96 -5.63
C THR A 193 3.44 3.66 -4.18
N LYS A 194 2.77 4.34 -3.26
CA LYS A 194 2.96 4.18 -1.82
C LYS A 194 1.68 3.67 -1.18
N THR A 195 1.81 2.80 -0.20
CA THR A 195 0.63 2.31 0.52
C THR A 195 0.02 3.39 1.41
N ASN A 196 -1.31 3.54 1.40
CA ASN A 196 -2.05 4.42 2.29
C ASN A 196 -1.96 3.99 3.79
N CYS A 197 -1.63 2.73 4.09
CA CYS A 197 -1.58 2.23 5.48
C CYS A 197 -0.29 2.62 6.23
N CYS A 198 0.85 2.60 5.55
CA CYS A 198 2.19 2.60 6.17
C CYS A 198 3.22 3.43 5.36
N ASP A 199 2.78 4.11 4.29
CA ASP A 199 3.60 4.86 3.33
C ASP A 199 4.79 4.10 2.73
N HIS A 200 4.71 2.75 2.67
CA HIS A 200 5.76 1.96 2.03
C HIS A 200 5.63 1.97 0.51
N ASP A 201 6.78 2.13 -0.15
CA ASP A 201 6.92 1.99 -1.59
C ASP A 201 6.65 0.55 -2.03
N PHE A 202 5.78 0.40 -3.03
CA PHE A 202 5.53 -0.87 -3.69
C PHE A 202 5.12 -0.66 -5.16
N CYS A 203 5.27 -1.70 -5.97
CA CYS A 203 4.81 -1.68 -7.35
C CYS A 203 3.41 -2.32 -7.45
N PHE A 204 2.43 -1.65 -8.04
CA PHE A 204 1.09 -2.18 -8.21
C PHE A 204 1.01 -3.33 -9.22
N ASN A 205 1.91 -3.42 -10.20
CA ASN A 205 1.83 -4.49 -11.21
C ASN A 205 2.35 -5.82 -10.66
N CYS A 206 3.53 -5.84 -10.05
CA CYS A 206 4.12 -7.06 -9.49
C CYS A 206 3.85 -7.24 -7.99
N LYS A 207 3.27 -6.21 -7.33
CA LYS A 207 2.95 -6.16 -5.90
C LYS A 207 4.17 -6.36 -4.98
N ARG A 208 5.40 -6.19 -5.49
CA ARG A 208 6.65 -6.31 -4.73
C ARG A 208 6.98 -5.00 -4.00
N ARG A 209 7.83 -5.11 -2.97
CA ARG A 209 8.35 -3.96 -2.22
C ARG A 209 9.31 -3.14 -3.09
N GLY A 210 9.27 -1.82 -2.93
CA GLY A 210 10.12 -0.87 -3.64
C GLY A 210 9.57 -0.49 -5.01
N HIS A 211 10.12 0.59 -5.56
CA HIS A 211 9.89 1.01 -6.93
C HIS A 211 10.95 0.40 -7.84
N HIS A 212 10.54 0.06 -9.06
CA HIS A 212 11.46 -0.45 -10.08
C HIS A 212 10.99 -0.02 -11.47
N GLU A 213 11.91 0.01 -12.42
CA GLU A 213 11.64 0.42 -13.80
C GLU A 213 10.87 -0.64 -14.59
N SER A 214 11.18 -1.92 -14.36
CA SER A 214 10.52 -3.05 -15.01
C SER A 214 10.10 -4.11 -14.00
N CYS A 215 8.91 -4.67 -14.19
CA CYS A 215 8.47 -5.84 -13.43
C CYS A 215 9.22 -7.04 -13.99
N GLY A 216 10.21 -7.59 -13.26
CA GLY A 216 10.92 -8.79 -13.72
C GLY A 216 9.96 -9.96 -13.98
N GLU A 217 9.96 -10.48 -15.22
CA GLU A 217 9.02 -11.46 -15.77
C GLU A 217 9.35 -12.93 -15.43
N ASP A 218 10.13 -13.19 -14.39
CA ASP A 218 10.53 -14.57 -14.09
C ASP A 218 9.47 -15.29 -13.25
N PHE A 219 8.50 -15.90 -13.94
CA PHE A 219 7.62 -16.89 -13.34
C PHE A 219 8.42 -18.15 -12.99
N ASP A 220 8.52 -18.45 -11.69
CA ASP A 220 9.09 -19.70 -11.22
C ASP A 220 7.98 -20.64 -10.75
N GLU A 221 7.63 -21.62 -11.59
CA GLU A 221 6.62 -22.65 -11.31
C GLU A 221 6.82 -23.33 -9.94
N LYS A 222 8.06 -23.41 -9.42
CA LYS A 222 8.35 -24.04 -8.13
C LYS A 222 8.07 -23.11 -6.94
N ASN A 223 8.20 -21.80 -7.12
CA ASN A 223 8.08 -20.81 -6.04
C ASN A 223 6.75 -20.04 -6.07
N ASP A 224 6.14 -19.92 -7.24
CA ASP A 224 4.96 -19.08 -7.50
C ASP A 224 3.66 -19.88 -7.57
N LEU A 225 3.69 -21.21 -7.46
CA LEU A 225 2.49 -22.05 -7.42
C LEU A 225 2.30 -22.83 -6.11
N VAL A 226 1.15 -22.64 -5.49
CA VAL A 226 0.68 -23.37 -4.30
C VAL A 226 -0.73 -23.91 -4.53
N ARG A 227 -1.07 -25.07 -3.97
CA ARG A 227 -2.46 -25.59 -4.00
C ARG A 227 -3.15 -25.21 -2.69
N CYS A 228 -4.35 -24.66 -2.77
CA CYS A 228 -5.19 -24.41 -1.60
C CYS A 228 -5.46 -25.74 -0.86
N ARG A 229 -5.34 -25.74 0.47
CA ARG A 229 -5.56 -26.96 1.26
C ARG A 229 -7.04 -27.36 1.37
N THR A 230 -7.96 -26.42 1.22
CA THR A 230 -9.40 -26.66 1.31
C THR A 230 -10.00 -27.08 -0.04
N CYS A 231 -9.97 -26.19 -1.04
CA CYS A 231 -10.61 -26.44 -2.34
C CYS A 231 -9.68 -27.04 -3.41
N ARG A 232 -8.38 -27.21 -3.09
CA ARG A 232 -7.36 -27.75 -4.01
C ARG A 232 -7.08 -26.92 -5.26
N ALA A 233 -7.68 -25.74 -5.40
CA ALA A 233 -7.40 -24.80 -6.47
C ALA A 233 -5.89 -24.46 -6.50
N LEU A 234 -5.33 -24.39 -7.71
CA LEU A 234 -3.96 -23.95 -7.93
C LEU A 234 -3.93 -22.43 -7.90
N LEU A 235 -3.15 -21.88 -6.97
CA LEU A 235 -2.97 -20.45 -6.78
C LEU A 235 -1.61 -20.03 -7.33
N LEU A 236 -1.60 -18.91 -8.05
CA LEU A 236 -0.41 -18.22 -8.51
C LEU A 236 -0.07 -17.06 -7.55
N LYS A 237 1.18 -16.93 -7.13
CA LYS A 237 1.61 -15.77 -6.36
C LYS A 237 1.68 -14.56 -7.28
N VAL A 238 0.66 -13.72 -7.18
CA VAL A 238 0.61 -12.42 -7.86
C VAL A 238 0.97 -11.27 -6.93
N GLU A 239 1.03 -11.52 -5.61
CA GLU A 239 1.27 -10.50 -4.58
C GLU A 239 2.63 -10.66 -3.88
N GLY A 240 3.29 -9.56 -3.49
CA GLY A 240 4.53 -9.61 -2.69
C GLY A 240 4.31 -9.93 -1.21
N CYS A 241 3.06 -10.11 -0.79
CA CYS A 241 2.66 -10.50 0.55
C CYS A 241 2.78 -12.02 0.77
N ASP A 242 3.00 -12.45 2.02
CA ASP A 242 2.89 -13.86 2.39
C ASP A 242 1.48 -14.25 2.86
N ALA A 243 0.61 -13.33 3.27
CA ALA A 243 -0.80 -13.64 3.51
C ALA A 243 -1.56 -13.67 2.18
N VAL A 244 -2.20 -14.81 1.86
CA VAL A 244 -2.94 -15.02 0.61
C VAL A 244 -4.30 -15.63 0.91
N ASN A 245 -5.34 -15.11 0.27
CA ASN A 245 -6.69 -15.65 0.35
C ASN A 245 -7.04 -16.45 -0.91
N CYS A 246 -7.50 -17.68 -0.73
CA CYS A 246 -8.09 -18.44 -1.83
C CYS A 246 -9.51 -17.96 -2.13
N VAL A 247 -9.96 -18.13 -3.38
CA VAL A 247 -11.35 -17.88 -3.81
C VAL A 247 -12.38 -18.65 -2.96
N CYS A 248 -12.01 -19.79 -2.39
CA CYS A 248 -12.89 -20.54 -1.47
C CYS A 248 -12.95 -19.96 -0.04
N GLY A 249 -12.33 -18.82 0.23
CA GLY A 249 -12.28 -18.18 1.56
C GLY A 249 -11.20 -18.69 2.50
N PHE A 250 -10.34 -19.64 2.07
CA PHE A 250 -9.24 -20.12 2.91
C PHE A 250 -8.08 -19.12 2.91
N ASN A 251 -7.78 -18.55 4.08
CA ASN A 251 -6.60 -17.72 4.31
C ASN A 251 -5.38 -18.60 4.62
N MET A 252 -4.25 -18.33 3.97
CA MET A 252 -3.02 -19.10 4.16
C MET A 252 -1.77 -18.22 4.10
N ASN A 253 -0.70 -18.70 4.73
CA ASN A 253 0.62 -18.08 4.61
C ASN A 253 1.42 -18.75 3.47
N TRP A 254 1.73 -17.99 2.42
CA TRP A 254 2.42 -18.44 1.22
C TRP A 254 3.77 -19.10 1.50
N SER A 255 4.63 -18.48 2.32
CA SER A 255 5.96 -19.03 2.59
C SER A 255 5.86 -20.35 3.36
N GLN A 256 4.89 -20.46 4.28
CA GLN A 256 4.58 -21.72 4.97
C GLN A 256 4.07 -22.80 4.01
N GLU A 257 3.11 -22.49 3.14
CA GLU A 257 2.56 -23.46 2.17
C GLU A 257 3.62 -23.91 1.15
N ARG A 258 4.47 -22.99 0.69
CA ARG A 258 5.62 -23.29 -0.17
C ARG A 258 6.60 -24.23 0.53
N ASN A 259 6.88 -24.00 1.81
CA ASN A 259 7.74 -24.87 2.62
C ASN A 259 7.11 -26.25 2.82
N LEU A 260 5.80 -26.34 3.09
CA LEU A 260 5.08 -27.61 3.20
C LEU A 260 5.14 -28.41 1.90
N ARG A 261 4.90 -27.78 0.74
CA ARG A 261 5.03 -28.41 -0.58
C ARG A 261 6.45 -28.92 -0.82
N ARG A 262 7.46 -28.11 -0.49
CA ARG A 262 8.88 -28.48 -0.60
C ARG A 262 9.23 -29.68 0.30
N ASP A 263 8.81 -29.65 1.56
CA ASP A 263 9.07 -30.71 2.52
C ASP A 263 8.34 -32.00 2.15
N ARG A 264 7.11 -31.91 1.59
CA ARG A 264 6.38 -33.05 1.03
C ARG A 264 7.10 -33.67 -0.15
N LYS A 265 7.60 -32.84 -1.10
CA LYS A 265 8.43 -33.33 -2.23
C LYS A 265 9.67 -34.07 -1.74
N LYS A 266 10.28 -33.61 -0.65
CA LYS A 266 11.42 -34.27 0.02
C LYS A 266 11.03 -35.47 0.90
N ARG A 267 9.73 -35.82 0.98
CA ARG A 267 9.18 -36.88 1.84
C ARG A 267 9.51 -36.71 3.33
N ILE A 268 9.66 -35.46 3.78
CA ILE A 268 9.95 -35.11 5.18
C ILE A 268 8.67 -34.98 6.00
N VAL A 269 7.56 -34.58 5.36
CA VAL A 269 6.27 -34.42 6.03
C VAL A 269 5.60 -35.79 6.15
N PRO A 270 5.31 -36.28 7.38
CA PRO A 270 4.72 -37.59 7.59
C PRO A 270 3.19 -37.60 7.44
N VAL A 271 2.58 -36.42 7.31
CA VAL A 271 1.12 -36.23 7.19
C VAL A 271 0.74 -35.74 5.79
N ASP A 272 -0.47 -36.04 5.34
CA ASP A 272 -0.98 -35.41 4.12
C ASP A 272 -1.25 -33.92 4.38
N ILE A 273 -0.62 -33.06 3.59
CA ILE A 273 -0.73 -31.61 3.74
C ILE A 273 -2.16 -31.10 3.53
N PHE A 274 -3.05 -31.90 2.94
CA PHE A 274 -4.46 -31.55 2.74
C PHE A 274 -5.34 -31.90 3.95
N ASP A 275 -4.85 -32.71 4.89
CA ASP A 275 -5.49 -32.91 6.20
C ASP A 275 -5.11 -31.72 7.09
N ILE A 276 -5.93 -30.67 7.06
CA ILE A 276 -5.64 -29.39 7.73
C ILE A 276 -5.40 -29.58 9.24
N PRO A 277 -6.26 -30.29 10.01
CA PRO A 277 -6.02 -30.55 11.42
C PRO A 277 -4.65 -31.21 11.68
N ARG A 278 -4.37 -32.34 11.04
CA ARG A 278 -3.11 -33.07 11.26
C ARG A 278 -1.88 -32.28 10.81
N THR A 279 -2.00 -31.52 9.73
CA THR A 279 -0.93 -30.65 9.24
C THR A 279 -0.63 -29.54 10.23
N ASN A 280 -1.65 -28.94 10.83
CA ASN A 280 -1.48 -27.90 11.84
C ASN A 280 -0.84 -28.46 13.12
N ASP A 281 -1.24 -29.66 13.56
CA ASP A 281 -0.60 -30.36 14.68
C ASP A 281 0.87 -30.65 14.40
N TRP A 282 1.19 -31.14 13.20
CA TRP A 282 2.56 -31.37 12.77
C TRP A 282 3.40 -30.08 12.74
N LEU A 283 2.83 -28.99 12.23
CA LEU A 283 3.48 -27.67 12.20
C LEU A 283 3.75 -27.14 13.61
N ALA A 284 2.84 -27.37 14.56
CA ALA A 284 3.03 -27.02 15.97
C ALA A 284 4.09 -27.91 16.65
N PHE A 285 4.18 -29.19 16.25
CA PHE A 285 5.13 -30.15 16.79
C PHE A 285 6.56 -29.97 16.25
N LYS A 286 6.72 -29.65 14.95
CA LYS A 286 8.02 -29.58 14.25
C LYS A 286 9.08 -28.71 14.96
N PRO A 287 8.77 -27.50 15.48
CA PRO A 287 9.73 -26.71 16.26
C PRO A 287 10.15 -27.38 17.57
N ARG A 288 9.26 -28.13 18.23
CA ARG A 288 9.58 -28.84 19.47
C ARG A 288 10.53 -30.00 19.19
N LEU A 289 10.29 -30.73 18.10
CA LEU A 289 11.17 -31.79 17.63
C LEU A 289 12.57 -31.28 17.30
N SER A 290 12.68 -30.12 16.64
CA SER A 290 13.99 -29.57 16.27
C SER A 290 14.85 -29.23 17.50
N VAL A 291 14.25 -28.69 18.56
CA VAL A 291 14.94 -28.43 19.84
C VAL A 291 15.43 -29.72 20.49
N VAL A 292 14.59 -30.76 20.51
CA VAL A 292 14.98 -32.07 21.04
C VAL A 292 16.13 -32.68 20.23
N MET A 293 16.04 -32.64 18.90
CA MET A 293 17.08 -33.14 18.01
C MET A 293 18.41 -32.40 18.17
N VAL A 294 18.39 -31.07 18.34
CA VAL A 294 19.60 -30.27 18.61
C VAL A 294 20.21 -30.65 19.97
N LYS A 295 19.39 -30.83 21.01
CA LYS A 295 19.86 -31.26 22.34
C LYS A 295 20.47 -32.67 22.29
N LEU A 296 19.81 -33.61 21.61
CA LEU A 296 20.32 -34.98 21.42
C LEU A 296 21.63 -34.98 20.63
N ARG A 297 21.70 -34.22 19.52
CA ARG A 297 22.92 -34.08 18.73
C ARG A 297 24.06 -33.47 19.54
N ARG A 298 23.80 -32.44 20.35
CA ARG A 298 24.79 -31.83 21.25
C ARG A 298 25.28 -32.83 22.30
N LYS A 299 24.37 -33.56 22.95
CA LYS A 299 24.72 -34.59 23.95
C LYS A 299 25.54 -35.72 23.34
N TRP A 300 25.16 -36.17 22.14
CA TRP A 300 25.90 -37.18 21.38
C TRP A 300 27.28 -36.69 20.94
N LEU A 301 27.38 -35.46 20.42
CA LEU A 301 28.66 -34.83 20.08
C LEU A 301 29.55 -34.64 21.31
N GLN A 302 28.99 -34.27 22.46
CA GLN A 302 29.71 -34.17 23.73
C GLN A 302 30.22 -35.53 24.20
N HIS A 303 29.39 -36.59 24.13
CA HIS A 303 29.82 -37.95 24.44
C HIS A 303 30.96 -38.41 23.52
N ARG A 304 30.85 -38.19 22.21
CA ARG A 304 31.93 -38.51 21.25
C ARG A 304 33.19 -37.67 21.49
N ALA A 305 33.05 -36.37 21.77
CA ALA A 305 34.18 -35.51 22.08
C ALA A 305 34.90 -35.94 23.37
N LEU A 306 34.16 -36.36 24.40
CA LEU A 306 34.72 -36.91 25.64
C LEU A 306 35.40 -38.27 25.40
N ALA A 307 34.81 -39.14 24.59
CA ALA A 307 35.41 -40.43 24.22
C ALA A 307 36.68 -40.28 23.38
N MET A 308 36.72 -39.28 22.49
CA MET A 308 37.90 -38.99 21.65
C MET A 308 38.95 -38.13 22.38
N ARG A 309 38.62 -37.53 23.52
CA ARG A 309 39.52 -36.65 24.30
C ARG A 309 40.87 -37.31 24.62
N PRO A 310 40.97 -38.57 25.08
CA PRO A 310 42.27 -39.18 25.40
C PRO A 310 43.19 -39.32 24.19
N LEU A 311 42.62 -39.51 23.00
CA LEU A 311 43.37 -39.69 21.75
C LEU A 311 43.86 -38.35 21.17
N VAL A 312 43.04 -37.30 21.32
CA VAL A 312 43.27 -35.99 20.68
C VAL A 312 44.02 -35.03 21.62
N HIS A 313 43.89 -35.20 22.93
CA HIS A 313 44.50 -34.33 23.95
C HIS A 313 46.03 -34.24 23.87
N PRO A 314 46.80 -35.34 23.69
CA PRO A 314 48.27 -35.25 23.60
C PRO A 314 48.73 -34.38 22.42
N VAL A 315 48.04 -34.47 21.29
CA VAL A 315 48.34 -33.69 20.08
C VAL A 315 47.96 -32.22 20.27
N PHE A 316 46.79 -31.95 20.86
CA PHE A 316 46.31 -30.57 21.03
C PHE A 316 47.00 -29.79 22.15
N VAL A 317 47.53 -30.45 23.19
CA VAL A 317 48.23 -29.77 24.30
C VAL A 317 49.43 -28.95 23.80
N VAL A 318 50.17 -29.46 22.80
CA VAL A 318 51.31 -28.76 22.19
C VAL A 318 50.87 -27.44 21.52
N TYR A 319 49.72 -27.44 20.85
CA TYR A 319 49.16 -26.25 20.21
C TYR A 319 48.51 -25.28 21.20
N VAL A 320 47.83 -25.81 22.22
CA VAL A 320 47.18 -25.00 23.27
C VAL A 320 48.23 -24.24 24.10
N TRP A 321 49.38 -24.86 24.40
CA TRP A 321 50.48 -24.17 25.09
C TRP A 321 51.04 -23.02 24.26
N ARG A 322 51.25 -23.21 22.95
CA ARG A 322 51.66 -22.13 22.03
C ARG A 322 50.65 -20.97 21.99
N PHE A 323 49.35 -21.27 21.96
CA PHE A 323 48.31 -20.24 21.97
C PHE A 323 48.22 -19.51 23.31
N ARG A 324 48.31 -20.24 24.44
CA ARG A 324 48.32 -19.64 25.78
C ARG A 324 49.55 -18.78 26.00
N LEU A 325 50.73 -19.24 25.57
CA LEU A 325 51.97 -18.47 25.64
C LEU A 325 51.89 -17.21 24.78
N ARG A 326 51.41 -17.28 23.53
CA ARG A 326 51.17 -16.09 22.70
C ARG A 326 50.17 -15.13 23.34
N LYS A 327 49.10 -15.65 23.93
CA LYS A 327 48.10 -14.82 24.61
C LYS A 327 48.74 -14.11 25.80
N VAL A 328 49.44 -14.82 26.67
CA VAL A 328 50.16 -14.24 27.83
C VAL A 328 51.20 -13.20 27.40
N LEU A 329 52.00 -13.51 26.39
CA LEU A 329 52.98 -12.56 25.84
C LEU A 329 52.30 -11.32 25.27
N ALA A 330 51.20 -11.49 24.53
CA ALA A 330 50.43 -10.37 23.99
C ALA A 330 49.79 -9.52 25.10
N THR A 331 49.21 -10.11 26.15
CA THR A 331 48.65 -9.33 27.27
C THR A 331 49.75 -8.59 28.02
N GLN A 332 50.86 -9.25 28.34
CA GLN A 332 51.94 -8.63 29.12
C GLN A 332 52.68 -7.54 28.33
N LEU A 333 52.96 -7.77 27.04
CA LEU A 333 53.54 -6.74 26.17
C LEU A 333 52.59 -5.57 26.00
N ASN A 334 51.29 -5.81 25.83
CA ASN A 334 50.31 -4.72 25.64
C ASN A 334 50.13 -3.90 26.94
N ILE A 335 50.11 -4.54 28.12
CA ILE A 335 50.09 -3.83 29.41
C ILE A 335 51.35 -2.96 29.58
N ALA A 336 52.54 -3.49 29.26
CA ALA A 336 53.78 -2.72 29.32
C ALA A 336 53.80 -1.56 28.31
N TRP A 337 53.26 -1.77 27.10
CA TRP A 337 53.19 -0.75 26.06
C TRP A 337 52.20 0.37 26.40
N ILE A 338 51.03 0.03 26.94
CA ILE A 338 50.02 0.99 27.42
C ILE A 338 50.59 1.82 28.58
N ALA A 339 51.26 1.20 29.56
CA ALA A 339 51.86 1.91 30.68
C ALA A 339 52.96 2.90 30.24
N ARG A 340 53.78 2.50 29.25
CA ARG A 340 54.85 3.34 28.70
C ARG A 340 54.29 4.51 27.89
N ARG A 341 53.24 4.26 27.11
CA ARG A 341 52.55 5.27 26.30
C ARG A 341 51.75 6.25 27.16
N ALA A 342 51.08 5.78 28.22
CA ALA A 342 50.42 6.64 29.20
C ALA A 342 51.41 7.60 29.88
N LYS A 343 52.56 7.09 30.35
CA LYS A 343 53.61 7.92 30.95
C LYS A 343 54.15 8.99 30.00
N PHE A 344 54.30 8.67 28.71
CA PHE A 344 54.76 9.63 27.70
C PHE A 344 53.69 10.68 27.37
N VAL A 345 52.43 10.25 27.28
CA VAL A 345 51.28 11.14 27.03
C VAL A 345 51.07 12.08 28.22
N ASP A 346 51.14 11.61 29.46
CA ASP A 346 51.00 12.46 30.65
C ASP A 346 52.11 13.50 30.74
N GLN A 347 53.36 13.12 30.50
CA GLN A 347 54.50 14.05 30.47
C GLN A 347 54.41 15.10 29.35
N THR A 348 53.77 14.75 28.24
CA THR A 348 53.59 15.68 27.10
C THR A 348 52.38 16.58 27.31
N ILE A 349 51.28 16.05 27.87
CA ILE A 349 50.07 16.80 28.23
C ILE A 349 50.40 17.83 29.31
N ASP A 350 51.19 17.49 30.33
CA ASP A 350 51.57 18.46 31.38
C ASP A 350 52.36 19.65 30.80
N LYS A 351 53.31 19.39 29.89
CA LYS A 351 54.09 20.45 29.22
C LYS A 351 53.25 21.31 28.27
N VAL A 352 52.31 20.70 27.55
CA VAL A 352 51.45 21.41 26.58
C VAL A 352 50.32 22.15 27.28
N ARG A 353 49.81 21.65 28.41
CA ARG A 353 48.75 22.28 29.22
C ARG A 353 49.16 23.65 29.72
N ASP A 354 50.41 23.83 30.12
CA ASP A 354 50.89 25.13 30.64
C ASP A 354 51.09 26.17 29.53
N ILE A 355 51.40 25.72 28.31
CA ILE A 355 51.51 26.58 27.13
C ILE A 355 50.13 26.98 26.59
N LEU A 356 49.16 26.05 26.60
CA LEU A 356 47.84 26.28 26.00
C LEU A 356 46.82 26.96 26.93
N ARG A 357 47.06 26.99 28.25
CA ARG A 357 46.12 27.56 29.24
C ARG A 357 45.67 29.01 28.93
N PRO A 358 46.57 29.94 28.52
CA PRO A 358 46.17 31.31 28.20
C PRO A 358 45.35 31.41 26.90
N ALA A 359 45.72 30.62 25.87
CA ALA A 359 45.05 30.62 24.56
C ALA A 359 43.65 30.01 24.65
N VAL A 360 43.50 28.91 25.40
CA VAL A 360 42.21 28.24 25.62
C VAL A 360 41.26 29.14 26.43
N ALA A 361 41.77 29.88 27.42
CA ALA A 361 40.96 30.84 28.18
C ALA A 361 40.45 31.99 27.29
N SER A 362 41.31 32.53 26.41
CA SER A 362 40.92 33.57 25.45
C SER A 362 39.90 33.09 24.42
N CYS A 363 40.09 31.88 23.87
CA CYS A 363 39.13 31.26 22.95
C CYS A 363 37.80 30.93 23.62
N ALA A 364 37.80 30.43 24.86
CA ALA A 364 36.57 30.14 25.60
C ALA A 364 35.76 31.42 25.89
N TRP A 365 36.44 32.53 26.22
CA TRP A 365 35.80 33.82 26.41
C TRP A 365 35.18 34.35 25.11
N ARG A 366 35.93 34.34 23.99
CA ARG A 366 35.39 34.76 22.67
C ARG A 366 34.20 33.90 22.24
N ARG A 367 34.25 32.59 22.46
CA ARG A 367 33.16 31.67 22.09
C ARG A 367 31.91 31.87 22.95
N ARG A 368 32.06 32.23 24.22
CA ARG A 368 30.94 32.60 25.10
C ARG A 368 30.35 33.96 24.71
N PHE A 369 31.18 34.94 24.35
CA PHE A 369 30.75 36.25 23.88
C PHE A 369 29.99 36.18 22.54
N SER A 370 30.51 35.46 21.55
CA SER A 370 29.80 35.26 20.26
C SER A 370 28.47 34.51 20.42
N LYS A 371 28.38 33.53 21.33
CA LYS A 371 27.10 32.87 21.64
C LYS A 371 26.07 33.81 22.26
N ALA A 372 26.51 34.76 23.09
CA ALA A 372 25.62 35.76 23.68
C ALA A 372 25.12 36.77 22.63
N LEU A 373 25.99 37.19 21.70
CA LEU A 373 25.68 38.12 20.62
C LEU A 373 24.62 37.56 19.64
N VAL A 374 24.78 36.30 19.21
CA VAL A 374 23.83 35.62 18.31
C VAL A 374 22.44 35.49 18.95
N HIS A 375 22.37 35.37 20.28
CA HIS A 375 21.09 35.28 20.97
C HIS A 375 20.40 36.65 21.09
N MET A 376 21.15 37.73 21.27
CA MET A 376 20.62 39.11 21.33
C MET A 376 20.20 39.66 19.96
N GLU A 377 20.94 39.37 18.89
CA GLU A 377 20.61 39.87 17.53
C GLU A 377 19.24 39.41 17.05
N ARG A 378 18.86 38.16 17.33
CA ARG A 378 17.57 37.61 16.88
C ARG A 378 16.38 38.26 17.59
N ASP A 379 16.54 38.56 18.88
CA ASP A 379 15.52 39.24 19.68
C ASP A 379 15.44 40.74 19.35
N MET A 380 16.57 41.37 19.00
CA MET A 380 16.59 42.76 18.53
C MET A 380 15.97 42.91 17.14
N TYR A 381 16.24 41.98 16.22
CA TYR A 381 15.66 41.99 14.87
C TYR A 381 14.13 41.83 14.90
N TRP A 382 13.59 40.84 15.63
CA TRP A 382 12.14 40.66 15.67
C TRP A 382 11.40 41.79 16.40
N LYS A 383 12.00 42.35 17.46
CA LYS A 383 11.43 43.52 18.16
C LYS A 383 11.52 44.80 17.31
N ALA A 384 12.52 44.95 16.45
CA ALA A 384 12.60 46.06 15.51
C ALA A 384 11.59 45.90 14.38
N TYR A 385 11.49 44.70 13.78
CA TYR A 385 10.56 44.41 12.69
C TYR A 385 9.09 44.58 13.09
N GLN A 386 8.68 44.02 14.24
CA GLN A 386 7.31 44.18 14.76
C GLN A 386 6.95 45.63 15.09
N ARG A 387 7.94 46.48 15.37
CA ARG A 387 7.74 47.89 15.70
C ARG A 387 7.65 48.78 14.46
N TRP A 388 8.13 48.31 13.31
CA TRP A 388 8.17 49.06 12.05
C TRP A 388 7.10 48.61 11.05
N HIS A 389 6.53 47.41 11.23
CA HIS A 389 5.53 46.82 10.33
C HIS A 389 4.28 46.32 11.09
N SER A 390 3.59 47.18 11.84
CA SER A 390 2.39 46.78 12.59
C SER A 390 1.17 46.52 11.69
N GLU A 391 1.07 47.21 10.55
CA GLU A 391 -0.10 47.16 9.65
C GLU A 391 -0.14 45.88 8.76
N GLU A 392 1.00 45.26 8.47
CA GLU A 392 1.08 44.02 7.67
C GLU A 392 0.69 42.75 8.45
N VAL A 393 0.82 42.80 9.79
CA VAL A 393 0.51 41.67 10.68
C VAL A 393 -1.00 41.53 10.89
N ASP A 394 -1.73 42.65 10.92
CA ASP A 394 -3.19 42.65 11.06
C ASP A 394 -3.90 42.35 9.72
N ALA A 395 -3.33 42.74 8.57
CA ALA A 395 -3.88 42.45 7.24
C ALA A 395 -3.77 40.97 6.80
N GLN A 396 -2.73 40.25 7.25
CA GLN A 396 -2.58 38.81 6.96
C GLN A 396 -3.58 37.91 7.70
N ALA A 397 -4.20 38.40 8.77
CA ALA A 397 -5.17 37.63 9.56
C ALA A 397 -6.59 37.63 8.93
N GLU A 398 -6.95 38.67 8.17
CA GLU A 398 -8.30 38.81 7.56
C GLU A 398 -8.38 38.34 6.10
N GLU A 399 -7.27 38.29 5.35
CA GLU A 399 -7.30 37.99 3.91
C GLU A 399 -7.26 36.48 3.55
N VAL A 400 -6.95 35.61 4.51
CA VAL A 400 -6.79 34.15 4.29
C VAL A 400 -8.13 33.38 4.32
N ASN A 401 -9.24 34.01 4.73
CA ASN A 401 -10.53 33.33 4.93
C ASN A 401 -11.59 33.55 3.82
N SER A 402 -11.28 34.26 2.73
CA SER A 402 -12.31 34.74 1.77
C SER A 402 -12.24 34.15 0.36
N LEU A 403 -11.14 33.50 -0.02
CA LEU A 403 -10.93 33.13 -1.43
C LEU A 403 -10.87 31.61 -1.59
N LEU A 404 -12.04 31.04 -1.96
CA LEU A 404 -12.26 29.98 -2.97
C LEU A 404 -13.50 29.12 -2.65
N CYS A 405 -14.69 29.69 -2.81
CA CYS A 405 -15.94 28.94 -2.94
C CYS A 405 -16.23 28.72 -4.44
N ILE A 406 -16.25 27.47 -4.91
CA ILE A 406 -16.95 27.10 -6.15
C ILE A 406 -17.94 26.01 -5.76
N GLY A 407 -19.09 26.45 -5.27
CA GLY A 407 -20.24 25.62 -5.00
C GLY A 407 -21.45 26.22 -5.70
N ALA A 408 -21.83 25.62 -6.82
CA ALA A 408 -23.21 25.53 -7.29
C ALA A 408 -23.26 24.70 -8.59
N PHE A 409 -24.21 23.77 -8.59
CA PHE A 409 -24.87 23.29 -9.79
C PHE A 409 -25.69 24.47 -10.30
N ASP A 410 -25.31 25.07 -11.42
CA ASP A 410 -26.23 25.87 -12.22
C ASP A 410 -26.60 25.02 -13.44
N ASP A 411 -27.88 24.66 -13.48
CA ASP A 411 -28.52 24.20 -14.71
C ASP A 411 -28.51 25.38 -15.68
N ASP A 412 -27.64 25.35 -16.68
CA ASP A 412 -27.88 25.98 -17.98
C ASP A 412 -27.00 25.33 -19.06
N GLU A 413 -27.69 24.93 -20.13
CA GLU A 413 -27.29 24.34 -21.44
C GLU A 413 -26.92 22.83 -21.55
#